data_AF-A0A2T1EBI0-F1
#
_entry.id   AF-A0A2T1EBI0-F1
#
_cell.length_a   1.000
_cell.length_b   1.000
_cell.length_c   1.000
_cell.angle_alpha   90.00
_cell.angle_beta   90.00
_cell.angle_gamma   90.00
#
_symmetry.space_group_name_H-M   'P 1'
#
loop_
_entity.id
_entity.type
_entity.pdbx_description
1 polymer ?
#
loop_
_entity_poly.entity_id
_entity_poly.type
_entity_poly.pdbx_seq_one_letter_code
_entity_poly.pdbx_strand_id
1 'polypeptide(L)'
;MPCTAKKTTKLIIEGGNDYVITVKGNQPRLLTQLKTIAEVQKPCERFVDIEKNRGRTTCRLVSVFADLGGIDSDWLGAKSFIQVERIGIRSGKQYLQTNYYISSLVSKAMTFAEKIRQHWGIENRLHWVKDVIAGVDTAPFTNHNAATTGVYYPQYCHQSCSQGWL
;
A
#
# COMPACT_ATOMS: atom_id res chain seq x y z
N MET A 1 14.61 -16.20 3.69
CA MET A 1 15.36 -14.94 3.94
C MET A 1 14.39 -13.81 4.27
N PRO A 2 14.31 -13.28 5.51
CA PRO A 2 13.21 -12.40 5.92
C PRO A 2 13.46 -10.88 5.78
N CYS A 3 14.57 -10.40 5.19
CA CYS A 3 14.99 -8.99 5.31
C CYS A 3 14.87 -8.12 4.04
N THR A 4 14.28 -8.61 2.95
CA THR A 4 14.28 -7.90 1.66
C THR A 4 13.58 -6.54 1.72
N ALA A 5 12.40 -6.47 2.34
CA ALA A 5 11.61 -5.24 2.38
C ALA A 5 12.31 -4.08 3.11
N LYS A 6 12.96 -4.37 4.25
CA LYS A 6 13.73 -3.39 5.04
C LYS A 6 14.93 -2.82 4.26
N LYS A 7 15.63 -3.67 3.49
CA LYS A 7 16.73 -3.21 2.62
C LYS A 7 16.21 -2.33 1.48
N THR A 8 15.07 -2.69 0.89
CA THR A 8 14.45 -1.91 -0.18
C THR A 8 14.01 -0.53 0.29
N THR A 9 13.37 -0.41 1.46
CA THR A 9 12.97 0.91 1.99
C THR A 9 14.18 1.81 2.25
N LYS A 10 15.28 1.26 2.77
CA LYS A 10 16.52 2.00 2.98
C LYS A 10 17.08 2.56 1.67
N LEU A 11 17.19 1.74 0.62
CA LEU A 11 17.68 2.17 -0.70
C LEU A 11 16.79 3.25 -1.33
N ILE A 12 15.46 3.17 -1.16
CA ILE A 12 14.53 4.16 -1.69
C ILE A 12 14.79 5.54 -1.05
N ILE A 13 14.94 5.56 0.28
CA ILE A 13 15.24 6.79 1.03
C ILE A 13 16.62 7.34 0.68
N GLU A 14 17.65 6.49 0.59
CA GLU A 14 19.00 6.88 0.19
C GLU A 14 19.04 7.45 -1.24
N GLY A 15 18.17 6.97 -2.12
CA GLY A 15 17.97 7.52 -3.46
C GLY A 15 17.15 8.81 -3.51
N GLY A 16 16.75 9.38 -2.36
CA GLY A 16 15.98 10.63 -2.27
C GLY A 16 14.50 10.49 -2.59
N ASN A 17 13.97 9.26 -2.63
CA ASN A 17 12.57 8.99 -2.96
C ASN A 17 11.78 8.55 -1.72
N ASP A 18 10.47 8.61 -1.85
CA ASP A 18 9.53 8.16 -0.83
C ASP A 18 8.88 6.82 -1.17
N TYR A 19 8.44 6.09 -0.15
CA TYR A 19 7.76 4.80 -0.32
C TYR A 19 6.39 4.77 0.35
N VAL A 20 5.52 3.93 -0.22
CA VAL A 20 4.32 3.39 0.43
C VAL A 20 4.31 1.89 0.12
N ILE A 21 4.46 1.05 1.14
CA ILE A 21 4.60 -0.39 0.95
C ILE A 21 3.62 -1.17 1.81
N THR A 22 3.11 -2.27 1.25
CA THR A 22 2.21 -3.18 1.94
C THR A 22 2.97 -4.00 2.99
N VAL A 23 2.44 -4.05 4.21
CA VAL A 23 2.93 -4.95 5.26
C VAL A 23 2.32 -6.33 5.05
N LYS A 24 3.16 -7.28 4.65
CA LYS A 24 2.77 -8.66 4.34
C LYS A 24 2.84 -9.54 5.59
N GLY A 25 2.13 -10.68 5.58
CA GLY A 25 2.07 -11.61 6.71
C GLY A 25 3.41 -12.23 7.12
N ASN A 26 4.43 -12.17 6.25
CA ASN A 26 5.80 -12.55 6.59
C ASN A 26 6.54 -11.53 7.49
N GLN A 27 5.87 -10.44 7.89
CA GLN A 27 6.35 -9.44 8.85
C GLN A 27 5.43 -9.41 10.08
N PRO A 28 5.32 -10.51 10.84
CA PRO A 28 4.29 -10.67 11.86
C PRO A 28 4.39 -9.65 12.99
N ARG A 29 5.62 -9.32 13.44
CA ARG A 29 5.83 -8.33 14.51
C ARG A 29 5.29 -6.95 14.13
N LEU A 30 5.67 -6.44 12.96
CA LEU A 30 5.17 -5.14 12.48
C LEU A 30 3.66 -5.16 12.33
N LEU A 31 3.11 -6.23 11.72
CA LEU A 31 1.67 -6.35 11.51
C LEU A 31 0.89 -6.31 12.84
N THR A 32 1.37 -7.00 13.88
CA THR A 32 0.75 -6.96 15.22
C THR A 32 0.82 -5.55 15.82
N GLN A 33 1.96 -4.87 15.74
CA GLN A 33 2.10 -3.51 16.25
C GLN A 33 1.11 -2.55 15.57
N LEU A 34 0.99 -2.61 14.24
CA LEU A 34 0.08 -1.75 13.48
C LEU A 34 -1.39 -2.02 13.83
N LYS A 35 -1.77 -3.29 14.05
CA LYS A 35 -3.12 -3.65 14.51
C LYS A 35 -3.41 -3.05 15.87
N THR A 36 -2.50 -3.22 16.84
CA THR A 36 -2.66 -2.68 18.19
C THR A 36 -2.78 -1.16 18.17
N ILE A 37 -1.94 -0.47 17.39
CA ILE A 37 -2.02 0.99 17.26
C ILE A 37 -3.37 1.40 16.65
N ALA A 38 -3.84 0.71 15.60
CA ALA A 38 -5.12 1.00 14.97
C ALA A 38 -6.34 0.75 15.88
N GLU A 39 -6.24 -0.16 16.84
CA GLU A 39 -7.28 -0.43 17.85
C GLU A 39 -7.32 0.63 18.95
N VAL A 40 -6.15 1.12 19.38
CA VAL A 40 -6.03 2.05 20.51
C VAL A 40 -6.14 3.52 20.06
N GLN A 41 -5.56 3.86 18.92
CA GLN A 41 -5.50 5.22 18.42
C GLN A 41 -6.61 5.51 17.41
N LYS A 42 -7.06 6.77 17.36
CA LYS A 42 -7.94 7.24 16.29
C LYS A 42 -7.08 7.70 15.10
N PRO A 43 -7.45 7.34 13.86
CA PRO A 43 -6.75 7.85 12.68
C PRO A 43 -6.90 9.36 12.59
N CYS A 44 -5.85 10.02 12.09
CA CYS A 44 -5.84 11.46 11.89
C CYS A 44 -6.74 11.87 10.72
N GLU A 45 -6.86 11.03 9.71
CA GLU A 45 -7.72 11.26 8.55
C GLU A 45 -8.32 9.95 8.04
N ARG A 46 -9.52 10.05 7.47
CA ARG A 46 -10.20 8.95 6.79
C ARG A 46 -10.71 9.39 5.42
N PHE A 47 -10.69 8.46 4.48
CA PHE A 47 -11.29 8.63 3.16
C PHE A 47 -12.05 7.37 2.76
N VAL A 48 -13.21 7.55 2.15
CA VAL A 48 -14.08 6.45 1.69
C VAL A 48 -14.21 6.52 0.18
N ASP A 49 -13.89 5.40 -0.48
CA ASP A 49 -14.07 5.19 -1.92
C ASP A 49 -15.09 4.07 -2.14
N ILE A 50 -16.13 4.32 -2.93
CA ILE A 50 -17.17 3.34 -3.25
C ILE A 50 -17.16 3.11 -4.75
N GLU A 51 -16.92 1.86 -5.14
CA GLU A 51 -16.89 1.43 -6.52
C GLU A 51 -18.00 0.40 -6.78
N LYS A 52 -18.83 0.67 -7.80
CA LYS A 52 -19.84 -0.25 -8.29
C LYS A 52 -19.47 -0.68 -9.71
N ASN A 53 -19.39 -1.98 -9.96
CA ASN A 53 -19.06 -2.55 -11.26
C ASN A 53 -19.80 -3.88 -11.46
N ARG A 54 -20.67 -3.99 -12.48
CA ARG A 54 -21.33 -5.23 -12.94
C ARG A 54 -21.68 -6.22 -11.82
N GLY A 55 -22.51 -5.78 -10.86
CA GLY A 55 -22.99 -6.61 -9.74
C GLY A 55 -22.03 -6.71 -8.53
N ARG A 56 -20.85 -6.09 -8.60
CA ARG A 56 -19.92 -5.94 -7.48
C ARG A 56 -20.01 -4.52 -6.93
N THR A 57 -20.25 -4.42 -5.63
CA THR A 57 -20.04 -3.18 -4.86
C THR A 57 -18.84 -3.39 -3.95
N THR A 58 -17.89 -2.48 -3.98
CA THR A 58 -16.72 -2.47 -3.09
C THR A 58 -16.58 -1.10 -2.46
N CYS A 59 -16.68 -1.05 -1.14
CA CYS A 59 -16.33 0.08 -0.32
C CYS A 59 -14.88 -0.09 0.16
N ARG A 60 -14.09 0.96 0.08
CA ARG A 60 -12.73 1.04 0.62
C ARG A 60 -12.69 2.16 1.64
N LEU A 61 -12.41 1.83 2.89
CA LEU A 61 -12.12 2.81 3.93
C LEU A 61 -10.61 2.88 4.11
N VAL A 62 -10.04 4.05 3.82
CA VAL A 62 -8.62 4.35 4.01
C VAL A 62 -8.48 5.21 5.26
N SER A 63 -7.80 4.69 6.28
CA SER A 63 -7.52 5.38 7.53
C SER A 63 -6.02 5.63 7.64
N VAL A 64 -5.62 6.87 7.93
CA VAL A 64 -4.21 7.28 8.06
C VAL A 64 -3.88 7.56 9.51
N PHE A 65 -2.70 7.12 9.92
CA PHE A 65 -2.15 7.31 11.25
C PHE A 65 -0.76 7.92 11.13
N ALA A 66 -0.57 9.11 11.71
CA ALA A 66 0.70 9.83 11.68
C ALA A 66 1.62 9.48 12.86
N ASP A 67 1.05 8.95 13.95
CA ASP A 67 1.83 8.46 15.08
C ASP A 67 2.13 6.96 14.90
N LEU A 68 3.41 6.64 14.94
CA LEU A 68 3.94 5.29 14.77
C LEU A 68 4.40 4.69 16.11
N GLY A 69 3.92 5.21 17.25
CA GLY A 69 4.31 4.84 18.61
C GLY A 69 4.85 3.41 18.77
N GLY A 70 6.18 3.29 18.86
CA GLY A 70 6.86 2.02 19.13
C GLY A 70 7.05 1.07 17.92
N ILE A 71 6.82 1.52 16.69
CA ILE A 71 7.21 0.75 15.50
C ILE A 71 8.72 0.55 15.48
N ASP A 72 9.12 -0.65 15.07
CA ASP A 72 10.51 -1.06 14.93
C ASP A 72 11.33 -0.04 14.10
N SER A 73 12.43 0.44 14.68
CA SER A 73 13.35 1.42 14.08
C SER A 73 13.95 0.96 12.76
N ASP A 74 13.90 -0.33 12.48
CA ASP A 74 14.35 -0.94 11.24
C ASP A 74 13.59 -0.44 9.99
N TRP A 75 12.43 0.18 10.17
CA TRP A 75 11.65 0.80 9.09
C TRP A 75 12.08 2.25 8.89
N LEU A 76 13.28 2.41 8.33
CA LEU A 76 13.90 3.72 8.13
C LEU A 76 12.95 4.70 7.42
N GLY A 77 12.82 5.87 8.02
CA GLY A 77 12.07 6.99 7.45
C GLY A 77 10.55 6.81 7.45
N ALA A 78 9.99 5.75 8.06
CA ALA A 78 8.54 5.62 8.20
C ALA A 78 7.99 6.79 9.04
N LYS A 79 6.99 7.48 8.51
CA LYS A 79 6.33 8.64 9.15
C LYS A 79 4.82 8.46 9.31
N SER A 80 4.22 7.53 8.57
CA SER A 80 2.80 7.20 8.71
C SER A 80 2.54 5.74 8.37
N PHE A 81 1.40 5.24 8.85
CA PHE A 81 0.86 3.97 8.40
C PHE A 81 -0.60 4.16 7.96
N ILE A 82 -1.01 3.29 7.05
CA ILE A 82 -2.33 3.34 6.41
C ILE A 82 -2.99 1.99 6.65
N GLN A 83 -4.22 2.03 7.16
CA GLN A 83 -5.12 0.89 7.19
C GLN A 83 -6.12 1.04 6.04
N VAL A 84 -6.23 0.01 5.21
CA VAL A 84 -7.22 -0.06 4.13
C VAL A 84 -8.15 -1.22 4.38
N GLU A 85 -9.40 -0.91 4.66
CA GLU A 85 -10.47 -1.89 4.82
C GLU A 85 -11.29 -1.95 3.53
N ARG A 86 -11.47 -3.16 2.99
CA ARG A 86 -12.27 -3.42 1.80
C ARG A 86 -13.47 -4.26 2.19
N ILE A 87 -14.65 -3.68 1.99
CA ILE A 87 -15.92 -4.33 2.28
C ILE A 87 -16.69 -4.44 0.98
N GLY A 88 -17.34 -5.56 0.72
CA GLY A 88 -18.18 -5.67 -0.46
C GLY A 88 -18.84 -7.01 -0.62
N ILE A 89 -19.44 -7.20 -1.79
CA ILE A 89 -20.05 -8.46 -2.19
C ILE A 89 -19.31 -8.97 -3.43
N ARG A 90 -18.88 -10.23 -3.39
CA ARG A 90 -18.27 -10.95 -4.50
C ARG A 90 -18.99 -12.28 -4.67
N SER A 91 -19.54 -12.51 -5.87
CA SER A 91 -20.28 -13.74 -6.19
C SER A 91 -21.39 -14.06 -5.17
N GLY A 92 -22.14 -13.03 -4.76
CA GLY A 92 -23.21 -13.15 -3.77
C GLY A 92 -22.76 -13.28 -2.31
N LYS A 93 -21.46 -13.36 -2.02
CA LYS A 93 -20.92 -13.48 -0.66
C LYS A 93 -20.31 -12.15 -0.19
N GLN A 94 -20.63 -11.74 1.03
CA GLN A 94 -19.99 -10.60 1.66
C GLN A 94 -18.53 -10.93 1.99
N TYR A 95 -17.64 -9.93 1.92
CA TYR A 95 -16.25 -10.05 2.35
C TYR A 95 -15.79 -8.79 3.06
N LEU A 96 -14.86 -8.98 4.00
CA LEU A 96 -14.07 -7.93 4.64
C LEU A 96 -12.59 -8.33 4.51
N GLN A 97 -11.76 -7.40 4.06
CA GLN A 97 -10.32 -7.55 4.02
C GLN A 97 -9.65 -6.29 4.55
N THR A 98 -8.68 -6.45 5.44
CA THR A 98 -7.91 -5.34 6.00
C THR A 98 -6.44 -5.49 5.64
N ASN A 99 -5.88 -4.46 5.02
CA ASN A 99 -4.49 -4.39 4.62
C ASN A 99 -3.82 -3.21 5.33
N TYR A 100 -2.56 -3.38 5.72
CA TYR A 100 -1.76 -2.33 6.34
C TYR A 100 -0.61 -1.94 5.42
N TYR A 101 -0.28 -0.66 5.42
CA TYR A 101 0.83 -0.08 4.67
C TYR A 101 1.64 0.82 5.59
N ILE A 102 2.94 0.91 5.33
CA ILE A 102 3.82 1.90 5.96
C ILE A 102 4.35 2.85 4.89
N SER A 103 4.59 4.09 5.28
CA SER A 103 4.94 5.17 4.36
C SER A 103 5.98 6.10 4.97
N SER A 104 6.91 6.56 4.14
CA SER A 104 7.84 7.65 4.51
C SER A 104 7.25 9.05 4.34
N LEU A 105 6.09 9.13 3.69
CA LEU A 105 5.31 10.34 3.50
C LEU A 105 4.33 10.55 4.66
N VAL A 106 4.04 11.81 4.94
CA VAL A 106 2.82 12.24 5.60
C VAL A 106 1.94 12.89 4.53
N SER A 107 0.76 12.34 4.29
CA SER A 107 -0.14 12.82 3.25
C SER A 107 -1.60 12.55 3.62
N LYS A 108 -2.50 13.07 2.81
CA LYS A 108 -3.95 12.93 3.00
C LYS A 108 -4.42 11.52 2.68
N ALA A 109 -5.53 11.10 3.31
CA ALA A 109 -6.10 9.78 3.11
C ALA A 109 -6.51 9.53 1.66
N MET A 110 -7.04 10.55 0.97
CA MET A 110 -7.36 10.49 -0.46
C MET A 110 -6.11 10.24 -1.33
N THR A 111 -5.00 10.94 -1.07
CA THR A 111 -3.75 10.76 -1.82
C THR A 111 -3.18 9.35 -1.65
N PHE A 112 -3.25 8.79 -0.44
CA PHE A 112 -2.88 7.39 -0.24
C PHE A 112 -3.83 6.43 -0.95
N ALA A 113 -5.14 6.69 -0.93
CA ALA A 113 -6.11 5.88 -1.65
C ALA A 113 -5.80 5.79 -3.15
N GLU A 114 -5.49 6.94 -3.77
CA GLU A 114 -5.10 7.02 -5.19
C GLU A 114 -3.80 6.25 -5.47
N LYS A 115 -2.75 6.48 -4.68
CA LYS A 115 -1.46 5.80 -4.86
C LYS A 115 -1.60 4.28 -4.72
N ILE A 116 -2.27 3.83 -3.66
CA ILE A 116 -2.53 2.40 -3.44
C ILE A 116 -3.34 1.84 -4.60
N ARG A 117 -4.39 2.53 -5.06
CA ARG A 117 -5.22 2.05 -6.18
C ARG A 117 -4.43 1.94 -7.49
N GLN A 118 -3.60 2.93 -7.80
CA GLN A 118 -2.74 2.93 -8.99
C GLN A 118 -1.75 1.75 -8.95
N HIS A 119 -1.12 1.51 -7.79
CA HIS A 119 -0.22 0.37 -7.59
C HIS A 119 -0.91 -0.96 -7.86
N TRP A 120 -2.11 -1.19 -7.29
CA TRP A 120 -2.91 -2.38 -7.56
C TRP A 120 -3.30 -2.51 -9.03
N GLY A 121 -3.57 -1.39 -9.72
CA GLY A 121 -3.85 -1.38 -11.15
C GLY A 121 -2.65 -1.79 -12.01
N ILE A 122 -1.41 -1.48 -11.58
CA ILE A 122 -0.18 -1.94 -12.25
C ILE A 122 0.00 -3.44 -12.02
N GLU A 123 -0.11 -3.92 -10.78
CA GLU A 123 0.05 -5.35 -10.46
C GLU A 123 -0.99 -6.21 -11.18
N ASN A 124 -2.27 -5.81 -11.18
CA ASN A 124 -3.32 -6.56 -11.88
C ASN A 124 -3.08 -6.64 -13.40
N ARG A 125 -2.60 -5.55 -14.02
CA ARG A 125 -2.25 -5.54 -15.44
C ARG A 125 -1.04 -6.43 -15.73
N LEU A 126 -0.02 -6.38 -14.88
CA LEU A 126 1.16 -7.23 -15.01
C LEU A 126 0.81 -8.71 -14.80
N HIS A 127 -0.10 -9.02 -13.87
CA HIS A 127 -0.60 -10.38 -13.65
C HIS A 127 -1.37 -10.89 -14.88
N TRP A 128 -2.22 -10.07 -15.49
CA TRP A 128 -2.92 -10.47 -16.73
C TRP A 128 -1.95 -10.76 -17.88
N VAL A 129 -0.91 -9.93 -18.08
CA VAL A 129 0.12 -10.20 -19.10
C VAL A 129 0.92 -11.46 -18.76
N LYS A 130 1.28 -11.66 -17.48
CA LYS A 130 2.00 -12.84 -17.02
C LYS A 130 1.18 -14.13 -17.22
N ASP A 131 -0.12 -14.10 -16.91
CA ASP A 131 -1.03 -15.24 -17.03
C ASP A 131 -1.36 -15.57 -18.50
N VAL A 132 -1.37 -14.57 -19.39
CA VAL A 132 -1.63 -14.77 -20.84
C VAL A 132 -0.37 -15.24 -21.59
N ILE A 133 0.82 -14.81 -21.18
CA ILE A 133 2.09 -15.29 -21.78
C ILE A 133 2.46 -16.68 -21.24
N ALA A 134 2.18 -16.95 -19.97
CA ALA A 134 2.40 -18.26 -19.36
C ALA A 134 1.09 -19.06 -19.37
N GLY A 135 0.69 -19.58 -20.54
CA GLY A 135 -0.41 -20.56 -20.71
C GLY A 135 -0.16 -21.87 -19.95
N VAL A 136 -0.11 -21.79 -18.62
CA VAL A 136 0.19 -22.87 -17.69
C VAL A 136 -1.07 -23.11 -16.87
N ASP A 137 -2.07 -23.72 -17.50
CA ASP A 137 -3.10 -24.48 -16.77
C ASP A 137 -2.93 -26.00 -16.97
N THR A 138 -1.80 -26.44 -17.53
CA THR A 138 -1.45 -27.88 -17.61
C THR A 138 0.06 -28.10 -17.68
N ALA A 139 0.77 -27.98 -16.54
CA ALA A 139 1.96 -28.79 -16.24
C ALA A 139 2.53 -28.46 -14.84
N PRO A 140 2.98 -29.46 -14.06
CA PRO A 140 3.58 -29.21 -12.76
C PRO A 140 5.09 -29.00 -12.95
N PHE A 141 5.59 -27.77 -12.87
CA PHE A 141 7.02 -27.57 -12.66
C PHE A 141 7.35 -26.46 -11.66
N THR A 142 8.17 -26.89 -10.71
CA THR A 142 8.82 -26.15 -9.63
C THR A 142 9.92 -25.23 -10.16
N ASN A 143 9.83 -23.93 -9.88
CA ASN A 143 10.94 -23.15 -9.32
C ASN A 143 10.53 -21.72 -8.97
N HIS A 144 10.84 -21.33 -7.73
CA HIS A 144 10.52 -20.04 -7.14
C HIS A 144 11.59 -19.01 -7.48
N ASN A 145 11.20 -17.92 -8.17
CA ASN A 145 11.82 -16.61 -8.04
C ASN A 145 10.71 -15.55 -8.10
N ALA A 146 10.36 -15.01 -6.93
CA ALA A 146 9.28 -14.04 -6.76
C ALA A 146 9.78 -12.61 -7.04
N ALA A 147 9.29 -12.01 -8.12
CA ALA A 147 9.49 -10.58 -8.40
C ALA A 147 8.82 -9.73 -7.31
N THR A 148 9.57 -8.79 -6.74
CA THR A 148 9.10 -7.81 -5.75
C THR A 148 8.74 -6.52 -6.49
N THR A 149 7.45 -6.21 -6.61
CA THR A 149 6.95 -4.98 -7.22
C THR A 149 7.05 -3.82 -6.22
N GLY A 150 8.07 -2.97 -6.34
CA GLY A 150 8.09 -1.64 -5.73
C GLY A 150 7.60 -0.62 -6.76
N VAL A 151 6.57 0.18 -6.44
CA VAL A 151 6.14 1.26 -7.34
C VAL A 151 6.87 2.56 -6.99
N TYR A 152 7.63 3.03 -7.97
CA TYR A 152 8.36 4.29 -7.99
C TYR A 152 7.43 5.41 -8.47
N TYR A 153 7.34 6.50 -7.72
CA TYR A 153 6.65 7.72 -8.14
C TYR A 153 7.70 8.81 -8.40
N PRO A 154 7.90 9.26 -9.66
CA PRO A 154 8.78 10.41 -9.91
C PRO A 154 8.16 11.69 -9.32
N GLN A 155 9.00 12.46 -8.64
CA GLN A 155 8.70 13.78 -8.08
C GLN A 155 8.30 14.74 -9.21
N TYR A 156 7.10 15.31 -9.13
CA TYR A 156 6.79 16.54 -9.85
C TYR A 156 7.59 17.68 -9.19
N CYS A 157 8.38 18.35 -10.02
CA CYS A 157 9.25 19.46 -9.70
C CYS A 157 8.41 20.63 -9.15
N HIS A 158 8.60 20.98 -7.88
CA HIS A 158 8.18 22.27 -7.35
C HIS A 158 9.20 23.32 -7.80
N GLN A 159 8.84 24.10 -8.82
CA GLN A 159 9.46 25.41 -9.01
C GLN A 159 8.61 26.47 -8.31
N SER A 160 9.32 27.31 -7.59
CA SER A 160 8.89 28.23 -6.57
C SER A 160 8.48 29.62 -7.11
N CYS A 161 7.62 30.25 -6.32
CA CYS A 161 7.60 31.68 -5.97
C CYS A 161 7.00 32.75 -6.91
N SER A 162 6.01 33.43 -6.32
CA SER A 162 5.85 34.90 -6.20
C SER A 162 4.91 35.66 -7.15
N GLN A 163 4.25 36.64 -6.50
CA GLN A 163 3.35 37.71 -6.98
C GLN A 163 1.87 37.30 -7.07
N GLY A 164 0.97 37.72 -6.18
CA GLY A 164 0.86 38.99 -5.47
C GLY A 164 -0.26 39.78 -6.12
N TRP A 165 -1.45 39.81 -5.50
CA TRP A 165 -2.51 40.75 -5.84
C TRP A 165 -3.25 41.17 -4.58
N LEU A 166 -3.30 42.50 -4.42
CA LEU A 166 -4.25 43.26 -3.63
C LEU A 166 -5.70 42.78 -3.87
#